data_AF-A0A7G2LWM4-F1
#
_entry.id   AF-A0A7G2LWM4-F1
#
_cell.length_a   1.000
_cell.length_b   1.000
_cell.length_c   1.000
_cell.angle_alpha   90.00
_cell.angle_beta   90.00
_cell.angle_gamma   90.00
#
_symmetry.space_group_name_H-M   'P 1'
#
loop_
_entity.id
_entity.type
_entity.pdbx_description
1 polymer ?
#
loop_
_entity_poly.entity_id
_entity_poly.type
_entity_poly.pdbx_seq_one_letter_code
_entity_poly.pdbx_strand_id
1 'polypeptide(L)'
;MTLTPTLVALLAVFALWLIGCIWAGFRARVLWFVIVLVIGLSLNALWMVFGLNARVFEPHALLAQLSVVLYAVGGFGLGWLLGRVVTRWRESRVDPPRS
;
A
#
# COMPACT_ATOMS: atom_id res chain seq x y z
N MET A 1 20.96 17.47 -0.89
CA MET A 1 20.38 16.59 -1.93
C MET A 1 19.05 17.18 -2.34
N THR A 2 18.96 17.78 -3.52
CA THR A 2 17.70 18.33 -4.05
C THR A 2 16.85 17.18 -4.60
N LEU A 3 15.65 17.01 -4.06
CA LEU A 3 14.69 16.04 -4.60
C LEU A 3 14.25 16.53 -5.97
N THR A 4 14.45 15.71 -7.01
CA THR A 4 13.94 16.03 -8.34
C THR A 4 12.41 16.00 -8.32
N PRO A 5 11.73 16.85 -9.11
CA PRO A 5 10.26 16.89 -9.14
C PRO A 5 9.65 15.52 -9.50
N THR A 6 10.36 14.73 -10.30
CA THR A 6 9.99 13.34 -10.64
C THR A 6 10.04 12.41 -9.43
N LEU A 7 11.09 12.48 -8.59
CA LEU A 7 11.17 11.70 -7.36
C LEU A 7 10.04 12.05 -6.40
N VAL A 8 9.74 13.34 -6.25
CA VAL A 8 8.62 13.79 -5.39
C VAL A 8 7.28 13.22 -5.88
N ALA A 9 7.03 13.28 -7.19
CA ALA A 9 5.81 12.72 -7.78
C ALA A 9 5.71 11.21 -7.56
N LEU A 10 6.79 10.46 -7.76
CA LEU A 10 6.82 9.01 -7.54
C LEU A 10 6.57 8.65 -6.09
N LEU A 11 7.20 9.35 -5.15
CA LEU A 11 6.98 9.15 -3.72
C LEU A 11 5.54 9.47 -3.31
N ALA A 12 4.96 10.54 -3.86
CA ALA A 12 3.57 10.90 -3.60
C ALA A 12 2.58 9.84 -4.10
N VAL A 13 2.77 9.37 -5.35
CA VAL A 13 1.94 8.29 -5.92
C VAL A 13 2.10 7.00 -5.12
N PHE A 14 3.32 6.65 -4.74
CA PHE A 14 3.59 5.49 -3.89
C PHE A 14 2.92 5.61 -2.52
N ALA A 15 3.01 6.77 -1.87
CA ALA A 15 2.36 7.01 -0.58
C ALA A 15 0.83 6.92 -0.67
N LEU A 16 0.21 7.51 -1.70
CA LEU A 16 -1.23 7.42 -1.93
C LEU A 16 -1.68 5.98 -2.15
N TRP A 17 -0.91 5.22 -2.94
CA TRP A 17 -1.16 3.81 -3.16
C TRP A 17 -1.03 2.98 -1.87
N LEU A 18 -0.03 3.26 -1.05
CA LEU A 18 0.20 2.59 0.23
C LEU A 18 -0.93 2.87 1.22
N ILE A 19 -1.44 4.11 1.25
CA ILE A 19 -2.67 4.47 2.00
C ILE A 19 -3.86 3.65 1.51
N GLY A 20 -4.01 3.47 0.19
CA GLY A 20 -5.04 2.60 -0.39
C GLY A 20 -4.92 1.15 0.10
N CYS A 21 -3.71 0.60 0.17
CA CYS A 21 -3.44 -0.74 0.69
C CYS A 21 -3.80 -0.86 2.18
N ILE A 22 -3.40 0.13 3.00
CA ILE A 22 -3.74 0.19 4.44
C ILE A 22 -5.26 0.25 4.62
N TRP A 23 -5.94 1.08 3.83
CA TRP A 23 -7.40 1.23 3.91
C TRP A 23 -8.14 -0.06 3.52
N ALA A 24 -7.66 -0.76 2.49
CA ALA A 24 -8.19 -2.07 2.12
C ALA A 24 -8.01 -3.11 3.25
N GLY A 25 -6.86 -3.08 3.93
CA GLY A 25 -6.59 -3.87 5.14
C GLY A 25 -7.52 -3.55 6.29
N PHE A 26 -7.74 -2.26 6.57
CA PHE A 26 -8.64 -1.78 7.62
C PHE A 26 -10.09 -2.25 7.42
N ARG A 27 -10.56 -2.26 6.17
CA ARG A 27 -11.88 -2.78 5.79
C ARG A 27 -11.93 -4.30 5.67
N ALA A 28 -10.82 -5.01 5.85
CA ALA A 28 -10.65 -6.45 5.63
C ALA A 28 -11.13 -6.94 4.24
N ARG A 29 -11.04 -6.08 3.21
CA ARG A 29 -11.50 -6.39 1.85
C ARG A 29 -10.35 -6.85 0.97
N VAL A 30 -10.06 -8.15 1.03
CA VAL A 30 -8.96 -8.79 0.27
C VAL A 30 -9.09 -8.55 -1.25
N LEU A 31 -10.31 -8.60 -1.80
CA LEU A 31 -10.54 -8.31 -3.24
C LEU A 31 -10.10 -6.90 -3.64
N TRP A 32 -10.40 -5.91 -2.81
CA TRP A 32 -9.96 -4.52 -3.06
C TRP A 32 -8.45 -4.39 -2.93
N PHE A 33 -7.84 -5.09 -1.99
CA PHE A 33 -6.38 -5.15 -1.87
C PHE A 33 -5.74 -5.73 -3.13
N VAL A 34 -6.25 -6.83 -3.69
CA VAL A 34 -5.71 -7.42 -4.92
C VAL A 34 -5.81 -6.44 -6.10
N ILE A 35 -6.94 -5.74 -6.25
CA ILE A 35 -7.11 -4.75 -7.32
C ILE A 35 -6.10 -3.61 -7.17
N VAL A 36 -6.00 -3.01 -5.97
CA VAL A 36 -5.06 -1.92 -5.69
C VAL A 36 -3.63 -2.40 -5.90
N LEU A 37 -3.29 -3.62 -5.44
CA LEU A 37 -1.98 -4.24 -5.59
C LEU A 37 -1.58 -4.37 -7.07
N VAL A 38 -2.46 -4.93 -7.90
CA VAL A 38 -2.23 -5.11 -9.34
C VAL A 38 -2.05 -3.77 -10.04
N ILE A 39 -2.85 -2.75 -9.70
CA ILE A 39 -2.71 -1.41 -10.26
C ILE A 39 -1.34 -0.81 -9.90
N GLY A 40 -0.92 -0.93 -8.64
CA GLY A 40 0.38 -0.42 -8.18
C GLY A 40 1.57 -1.12 -8.84
N LEU A 41 1.55 -2.46 -8.91
CA LEU A 41 2.58 -3.22 -9.62
C LEU A 41 2.64 -2.83 -11.10
N SER A 42 1.49 -2.68 -11.75
CA SER A 42 1.42 -2.32 -13.17
C SER A 42 1.98 -0.93 -13.39
N LEU A 43 1.63 0.04 -12.55
CA LEU A 43 2.16 1.41 -12.64
C LEU A 43 3.67 1.46 -12.39
N ASN A 44 4.16 0.68 -11.41
CA ASN A 44 5.58 0.58 -11.10
C ASN A 44 6.38 -0.07 -12.24
N ALA A 45 5.86 -1.17 -12.81
CA ALA A 45 6.45 -1.84 -13.96
C ALA A 45 6.44 -0.92 -15.20
N LEU A 46 5.34 -0.21 -15.45
CA LEU A 46 5.23 0.76 -16.54
C LEU A 46 6.28 1.87 -16.39
N TRP A 47 6.46 2.39 -15.17
CA TRP A 47 7.49 3.39 -14.91
C TRP A 47 8.91 2.87 -15.12
N MET A 48 9.20 1.62 -14.77
CA MET A 48 10.51 1.02 -15.02
C MET A 48 10.82 0.87 -16.51
N VAL A 49 9.83 0.44 -17.29
CA VAL A 49 9.96 0.27 -18.73
C VAL A 49 10.09 1.61 -19.45
N PHE A 50 9.21 2.57 -19.14
CA PHE A 50 9.17 3.85 -19.87
C PHE A 50 10.09 4.93 -19.29
N GLY A 51 10.27 4.97 -17.96
CA GLY A 51 11.04 6.00 -17.27
C GLY A 51 12.52 5.68 -17.13
N LEU A 52 12.88 4.40 -16.99
CA LEU A 52 14.28 3.96 -16.88
C LEU A 52 14.80 3.16 -18.08
N ASN A 53 13.92 2.81 -19.05
CA ASN A 53 14.27 1.92 -20.17
C ASN A 53 14.90 0.59 -19.72
N ALA A 54 14.53 0.13 -18.53
CA ALA A 54 15.06 -1.10 -17.94
C ALA A 54 14.35 -2.31 -18.59
N ARG A 55 15.11 -3.35 -18.95
CA ARG A 55 14.51 -4.60 -19.44
C ARG A 55 13.77 -5.28 -18.28
N VAL A 56 12.55 -5.76 -18.57
CA VAL A 56 11.61 -6.35 -17.59
C VAL A 56 12.21 -7.50 -16.76
N PHE A 57 13.28 -8.15 -17.26
CA PHE A 57 13.96 -9.27 -16.60
C PHE A 57 15.29 -8.91 -15.92
N GLU A 58 15.58 -7.63 -15.72
CA GLU A 58 16.77 -7.24 -14.97
C GLU A 58 16.60 -7.51 -13.46
N PRO A 59 17.67 -7.95 -12.76
CA PRO A 59 17.61 -8.25 -11.33
C PRO A 59 17.10 -7.07 -10.48
N HIS A 60 17.40 -5.85 -10.91
CA HIS A 60 16.98 -4.62 -10.25
C HIS A 60 15.45 -4.38 -10.36
N ALA A 61 14.85 -4.72 -11.49
CA ALA A 61 13.40 -4.60 -11.69
C ALA A 61 12.64 -5.63 -10.84
N LEU A 62 13.15 -6.86 -10.77
CA LEU A 62 12.58 -7.92 -9.93
C LEU A 62 12.65 -7.57 -8.43
N LEU A 63 13.80 -7.08 -7.97
CA LEU A 63 13.97 -6.66 -6.56
C LEU A 63 13.04 -5.51 -6.19
N ALA A 64 12.80 -4.57 -7.12
CA ALA A 64 11.89 -3.47 -6.88
C ALA A 64 10.42 -3.90 -6.87
N GLN A 65 10.02 -4.82 -7.74
CA GLN A 65 8.68 -5.41 -7.69
C GLN A 65 8.47 -6.19 -6.39
N LEU A 66 9.48 -6.96 -5.95
CA LEU A 66 9.45 -7.69 -4.69
C LEU A 66 9.30 -6.73 -3.50
N SER A 67 10.08 -5.65 -3.47
CA SER A 67 9.99 -4.66 -2.38
C SER A 67 8.62 -3.98 -2.33
N VAL A 68 8.05 -3.62 -3.49
CA VAL A 68 6.69 -3.06 -3.60
C VAL A 68 5.65 -4.04 -3.04
N VAL A 69 5.75 -5.33 -3.37
CA VAL A 69 4.86 -6.37 -2.81
C VAL A 69 5.00 -6.46 -1.29
N LEU A 70 6.22 -6.49 -0.76
CA LEU A 70 6.47 -6.55 0.69
C LEU A 70 5.88 -5.33 1.41
N TYR A 71 6.04 -4.13 0.84
CA TYR A 71 5.41 -2.92 1.37
C TYR A 71 3.89 -2.99 1.35
N ALA A 72 3.30 -3.53 0.28
CA ALA A 72 1.85 -3.70 0.17
C ALA A 72 1.31 -4.67 1.22
N VAL A 73 1.97 -5.82 1.39
CA VAL A 73 1.61 -6.85 2.38
C VAL A 73 1.77 -6.30 3.79
N GLY A 74 2.87 -5.59 4.06
CA GLY A 74 3.08 -4.91 5.35
C GLY A 74 2.01 -3.86 5.64
N GLY A 75 1.70 -2.99 4.67
CA GLY A 75 0.65 -1.97 4.79
C GLY A 75 -0.74 -2.57 5.00
N PHE A 76 -1.07 -3.63 4.25
CA PHE A 76 -2.32 -4.37 4.42
C PHE A 76 -2.42 -5.01 5.80
N GLY A 77 -1.35 -5.67 6.25
CA GLY A 77 -1.27 -6.27 7.59
C GLY A 77 -1.46 -5.24 8.71
N LEU A 78 -0.80 -4.08 8.60
CA LEU A 78 -0.95 -2.98 9.55
C LEU A 78 -2.37 -2.42 9.54
N GLY A 79 -2.96 -2.19 8.37
CA GLY A 79 -4.35 -1.75 8.24
C GLY A 79 -5.33 -2.73 8.88
N TRP A 80 -5.11 -4.03 8.66
CA TRP A 80 -5.93 -5.09 9.25
C TRP A 80 -5.81 -5.15 10.78
N LEU A 81 -4.60 -5.02 11.32
CA LEU A 81 -4.37 -4.94 12.76
C LEU A 81 -5.02 -3.68 13.37
N LEU A 82 -4.90 -2.53 12.71
CA LEU A 82 -5.57 -1.29 13.13
C LEU A 82 -7.10 -1.47 13.16
N GLY A 83 -7.67 -2.13 12.15
CA GLY A 83 -9.10 -2.47 12.13
C GLY A 83 -9.51 -3.31 13.33
N ARG A 84 -8.76 -4.39 13.61
CA ARG A 84 -8.96 -5.25 14.80
C ARG A 84 -8.91 -4.45 16.09
N VAL A 85 -7.90 -3.60 16.27
CA VAL A 85 -7.72 -2.79 17.48
C VAL A 85 -8.90 -1.82 17.65
N VAL A 86 -9.31 -1.13 16.59
CA VAL A 86 -10.44 -0.18 16.64
C VAL A 86 -11.76 -0.89 16.96
N THR A 87 -12.01 -2.07 16.39
CA THR A 87 -13.20 -2.87 16.72
C THR A 87 -13.19 -3.29 18.19
N ARG A 88 -12.07 -3.81 18.70
CA ARG A 88 -11.93 -4.20 20.12
C ARG A 88 -12.08 -3.00 21.05
N TRP A 89 -11.53 -1.85 20.68
CA TRP A 89 -11.65 -0.63 21.47
C TRP A 89 -13.09 -0.08 21.51
N ARG A 90 -13.85 -0.27 20.41
CA ARG A 90 -15.29 0.02 20.38
C ARG A 90 -16.09 -0.93 21.28
N GLU A 91 -15.76 -2.23 21.27
CA GLU A 91 -16.41 -3.23 22.13
C GLU A 91 -16.11 -3.01 23.63
N SER A 92 -14.93 -2.47 23.97
CA SER A 92 -14.59 -2.11 25.35
C SER A 92 -15.25 -0.82 25.85
N ARG A 93 -15.96 -0.06 25.01
CA ARG A 93 -16.72 1.08 25.52
C ARG A 93 -17.95 0.57 26.25
N VAL A 94 -17.95 0.74 27.57
CA VAL A 94 -19.13 0.54 28.41
C VAL A 94 -20.15 1.61 28.02
N ASP A 95 -21.30 1.20 27.48
CA ASP A 95 -22.43 2.11 27.31
C ASP A 95 -22.80 2.68 28.69
N PRO A 96 -22.96 4.00 28.83
CA PRO A 96 -23.45 4.56 30.09
C PRO A 96 -24.81 3.92 30.39
N PRO A 97 -25.05 3.49 31.65
CA PRO A 97 -26.32 2.88 32.01
C PRO A 97 -27.44 3.82 31.60
N ARG A 98 -28.38 3.33 30.78
CA ARG A 98 -29.62 4.04 30.46
C ARG A 98 -30.34 4.28 31.78
N SER A 99 -30.28 5.53 32.25
CA SER A 99 -31.10 6.10 33.32
C SER A 99 -32.45 6.55 32.78
#